data_AF-A0A1G9RLK5-F1
#
_entry.id   AF-A0A1G9RLK5-F1
#
_cell.length_a   1.000
_cell.length_b   1.000
_cell.length_c   1.000
_cell.angle_alpha   90.00
_cell.angle_beta   90.00
_cell.angle_gamma   90.00
#
_symmetry.space_group_name_H-M   'P 1'
#
loop_
_entity.id
_entity.type
_entity.pdbx_description
1 polymer ?
#
loop_
_entity_poly.entity_id
_entity_poly.type
_entity_poly.pdbx_seq_one_letter_code
_entity_poly.pdbx_strand_id
1 'polypeptide(L)'
;MINFSESTWLVGQAQPHGEASSDPAHAVVEHAAEAHASGGLPQLDVSTWPGQLFWLAVTFTLLYLMMWKVVLPRIRNAIEERRDRIADDLDAAADLKQKADDSSAEYERLLSDARAKAHALALGNRAEVDKAMAAEAAQADLEIAKRQDAAETRIADMRTKALANVETIAVDATRAIIVQLTGTELDDKSIQSAVSDGR
;
A
#
# COMPACT_ATOMS: atom_id res chain seq x y z
N MET A 1 11.81 35.53 -51.52
CA MET A 1 12.20 34.39 -52.39
C MET A 1 10.94 33.60 -52.73
N ILE A 2 10.61 33.59 -54.02
CA ILE A 2 9.77 32.62 -54.77
C ILE A 2 8.28 32.55 -54.33
N ASN A 3 7.35 33.34 -54.90
CA ASN A 3 6.69 33.29 -56.23
C ASN A 3 5.83 32.04 -56.55
N PHE A 4 4.50 32.26 -56.56
CA PHE A 4 3.57 32.12 -57.69
C PHE A 4 3.16 30.73 -58.24
N SER A 5 1.87 30.43 -58.09
CA SER A 5 0.96 29.81 -59.08
C SER A 5 -0.47 30.16 -58.61
N GLU A 6 -1.01 31.30 -59.01
CA GLU A 6 -1.96 31.47 -60.14
C GLU A 6 -3.24 30.64 -59.99
N SER A 7 -4.35 31.26 -59.57
CA SER A 7 -5.35 31.91 -60.44
C SER A 7 -5.93 30.91 -61.46
N THR A 8 -7.23 30.66 -61.53
CA THR A 8 -8.17 31.57 -62.20
C THR A 8 -9.59 31.00 -62.01
N TRP A 9 -10.43 31.63 -61.20
CA TRP A 9 -11.88 31.48 -61.32
C TRP A 9 -12.31 32.56 -62.33
N LEU A 10 -12.60 32.10 -63.54
CA LEU A 10 -12.84 32.93 -64.70
C LEU A 10 -14.13 33.75 -64.56
N VAL A 11 -13.90 35.06 -64.53
CA VAL A 11 -14.66 36.15 -65.13
C VAL A 11 -15.67 35.66 -66.18
N GLY A 12 -16.93 36.10 -66.00
CA GLY A 12 -17.96 36.02 -67.01
C GLY A 12 -17.56 36.75 -68.29
N GLN A 13 -17.72 36.05 -69.41
CA GLN A 13 -17.76 36.66 -70.73
C GLN A 13 -19.04 36.18 -71.42
N ALA A 14 -19.92 37.12 -71.70
CA ALA A 14 -20.97 36.98 -72.70
C ALA A 14 -20.43 37.57 -74.01
N GLN A 15 -20.48 36.82 -75.12
CA GLN A 15 -20.59 37.35 -76.50
C GLN A 15 -20.76 36.23 -77.56
N PRO A 16 -21.16 36.53 -78.82
CA PRO A 16 -22.42 36.04 -79.41
C PRO A 16 -22.26 35.18 -80.69
N HIS A 17 -23.40 34.61 -81.12
CA HIS A 17 -23.85 34.06 -82.42
C HIS A 17 -22.89 33.80 -83.62
N GLY A 18 -23.09 32.61 -84.24
CA GLY A 18 -22.94 32.29 -85.70
C GLY A 18 -21.53 31.85 -86.15
N GLU A 19 -21.26 30.88 -87.03
CA GLU A 19 -22.07 30.15 -88.02
C GLU A 19 -21.25 28.97 -88.64
N ALA A 20 -21.98 27.97 -89.16
CA ALA A 20 -21.68 27.01 -90.26
C ALA A 20 -20.79 25.74 -90.12
N SER A 21 -21.48 24.62 -90.43
CA SER A 21 -21.05 23.38 -91.13
C SER A 21 -20.23 22.37 -90.30
N SER A 22 -20.51 21.06 -90.25
CA SER A 22 -21.16 20.14 -91.20
C SER A 22 -21.58 18.83 -90.48
N ASP A 23 -22.70 18.25 -90.91
CA ASP A 23 -23.19 16.88 -90.59
C ASP A 23 -22.31 15.84 -91.35
N PRO A 24 -22.23 14.52 -91.02
CA PRO A 24 -23.40 13.67 -90.70
C PRO A 24 -23.25 12.59 -89.60
N ALA A 25 -24.41 12.10 -89.18
CA ALA A 25 -24.71 10.72 -88.73
C ALA A 25 -24.61 10.39 -87.23
N HIS A 26 -25.58 10.89 -86.45
CA HIS A 26 -26.11 10.13 -85.33
C HIS A 26 -27.13 9.11 -85.85
N ALA A 27 -26.80 7.82 -85.73
CA ALA A 27 -27.77 6.73 -85.90
C ALA A 27 -28.79 6.80 -84.77
N VAL A 28 -29.95 7.39 -85.08
CA VAL A 28 -31.12 7.40 -84.20
C VAL A 28 -31.71 5.99 -84.22
N VAL A 29 -31.69 5.31 -83.08
CA VAL A 29 -32.51 4.13 -82.85
C VAL A 29 -33.97 4.59 -82.90
N GLU A 30 -34.64 4.20 -83.97
CA GLU A 30 -36.04 4.51 -84.24
C GLU A 30 -36.92 3.74 -83.24
N HIS A 31 -37.38 4.40 -82.18
CA HIS A 31 -38.53 3.93 -81.43
C HIS A 31 -39.78 4.27 -82.24
N ALA A 32 -40.34 3.25 -82.89
CA ALA A 32 -41.61 3.33 -83.61
C ALA A 32 -42.68 3.95 -82.71
N ALA A 33 -43.20 5.09 -83.16
CA ALA A 33 -44.29 5.81 -82.53
C ALA A 33 -45.63 5.14 -82.90
N GLU A 34 -46.26 4.49 -81.93
CA GLU A 34 -47.70 4.24 -81.97
C GLU A 34 -48.44 5.44 -81.38
N ALA A 35 -49.42 5.92 -82.15
CA ALA A 35 -50.16 7.16 -81.94
C ALA A 35 -51.13 7.07 -80.76
N HIS A 36 -51.10 8.06 -79.86
CA HIS A 36 -52.21 8.32 -78.94
C HIS A 36 -52.61 9.80 -78.94
N ALA A 37 -53.90 10.00 -79.22
CA ALA A 37 -54.58 11.27 -79.34
C ALA A 37 -54.90 11.91 -77.98
N SER A 38 -54.91 13.25 -77.97
CA SER A 38 -55.60 14.16 -77.05
C SER A 38 -55.53 13.87 -75.54
N GLY A 39 -54.69 14.65 -74.84
CA GLY A 39 -55.07 15.26 -73.56
C GLY A 39 -54.24 14.84 -72.35
N GLY A 40 -53.16 15.56 -72.08
CA GLY A 40 -52.43 15.52 -70.81
C GLY A 40 -50.92 15.39 -70.98
N LEU A 41 -50.15 15.94 -70.04
CA LEU A 41 -48.70 15.70 -69.96
C LEU A 41 -48.48 14.17 -69.93
N PRO A 42 -47.61 13.59 -70.78
CA PRO A 42 -47.45 12.13 -70.89
C PRO A 42 -47.00 11.46 -69.58
N GLN A 43 -46.44 12.24 -68.65
CA GLN A 43 -46.09 11.82 -67.28
C GLN A 43 -47.28 11.63 -66.32
N LEU A 44 -48.48 12.10 -66.66
CA LEU A 44 -49.70 11.99 -65.84
C LEU A 44 -50.73 11.01 -66.43
N ASP A 45 -50.32 10.14 -67.36
CA ASP A 45 -51.19 9.09 -67.88
C ASP A 45 -51.38 7.98 -66.84
N VAL A 46 -52.55 8.01 -66.18
CA VAL A 46 -52.96 7.09 -65.11
C VAL A 46 -53.10 5.63 -65.56
N SER A 47 -53.10 5.35 -66.87
CA SER A 47 -53.18 3.99 -67.40
C SER A 47 -51.93 3.14 -67.09
N THR A 48 -50.78 3.79 -66.89
CA THR A 48 -49.49 3.13 -66.60
C THR A 48 -49.25 2.88 -65.10
N TRP A 49 -50.01 3.55 -64.23
CA TRP A 49 -49.81 3.54 -62.78
C TRP A 49 -50.01 2.16 -62.11
N PRO A 50 -50.98 1.32 -62.52
CA PRO A 50 -51.17 0.01 -61.87
C PRO A 50 -49.94 -0.90 -61.97
N GLY A 51 -49.24 -0.91 -63.10
CA GLY A 51 -48.02 -1.70 -63.29
C GLY A 51 -46.86 -1.20 -62.42
N GLN A 52 -46.71 0.13 -62.32
CA GLN A 52 -45.69 0.75 -61.48
C GLN A 52 -45.98 0.54 -59.98
N LEU A 53 -47.25 0.64 -59.56
CA LEU A 53 -47.67 0.35 -58.19
C LEU A 53 -47.51 -1.13 -57.84
N PHE A 54 -47.76 -2.05 -58.78
CA PHE A 54 -47.51 -3.48 -58.57
C PHE A 54 -46.02 -3.75 -58.32
N TRP A 55 -45.12 -3.27 -59.19
CA TRP A 55 -43.68 -3.46 -59.00
C TRP A 55 -43.13 -2.71 -57.78
N LEU A 56 -43.67 -1.53 -57.48
CA LEU A 56 -43.38 -0.82 -56.23
C LEU A 56 -43.76 -1.68 -55.03
N ALA A 57 -44.97 -2.24 -55.00
CA ALA A 57 -45.41 -3.11 -53.91
C ALA A 57 -44.55 -4.37 -53.79
N VAL A 58 -44.17 -5.01 -54.90
CA VAL A 58 -43.29 -6.20 -54.92
C VAL A 58 -41.91 -5.86 -54.35
N THR A 59 -41.25 -4.83 -54.88
CA THR A 59 -39.89 -4.43 -54.44
C THR A 59 -39.89 -3.88 -53.01
N PHE A 60 -40.89 -3.09 -52.65
CA PHE A 60 -41.06 -2.57 -51.29
C PHE A 60 -41.32 -3.69 -50.29
N THR A 61 -42.16 -4.67 -50.63
CA THR A 61 -42.41 -5.84 -49.76
C THR A 61 -41.14 -6.67 -49.61
N LEU A 62 -40.40 -6.92 -50.69
CA LEU A 62 -39.13 -7.65 -50.63
C LEU A 62 -38.12 -6.92 -49.73
N LEU A 63 -37.97 -5.61 -49.89
CA LEU A 63 -37.10 -4.78 -49.07
C LEU A 63 -37.56 -4.74 -47.61
N TYR A 64 -38.87 -4.63 -47.35
CA TYR A 64 -39.46 -4.66 -46.01
C TYR A 64 -39.17 -5.99 -45.30
N LEU A 65 -39.37 -7.12 -45.97
CA LEU A 65 -39.06 -8.44 -45.41
C LEU A 65 -37.57 -8.60 -45.12
N MET A 66 -36.69 -8.08 -46.00
CA MET A 66 -35.25 -8.09 -45.76
C MET A 66 -34.87 -7.22 -44.55
N MET A 67 -35.43 -6.02 -44.44
CA MET A 67 -35.23 -5.12 -43.32
C MET A 67 -35.71 -5.75 -42.00
N TRP A 68 -36.91 -6.36 -42.02
CA TRP A 68 -37.49 -7.01 -40.86
C TRP A 68 -36.64 -8.18 -40.37
N LYS A 69 -36.14 -9.01 -41.29
CA LYS A 69 -35.41 -10.22 -40.94
C LYS A 69 -33.93 -10.00 -40.65
N VAL A 70 -33.32 -8.91 -41.14
CA VAL A 70 -31.87 -8.68 -40.99
C VAL A 70 -31.54 -7.48 -40.11
N VAL A 71 -32.18 -6.33 -40.32
CA VAL A 71 -31.76 -5.08 -39.68
C VAL A 71 -32.31 -4.96 -38.26
N LEU A 72 -33.60 -5.24 -38.05
CA LEU A 72 -34.18 -5.24 -36.70
C LEU A 72 -33.46 -6.18 -35.71
N PRO A 73 -33.18 -7.46 -36.05
CA PRO A 73 -32.46 -8.32 -35.11
C PRO A 73 -31.04 -7.85 -34.85
N ARG A 74 -30.35 -7.25 -35.83
CA ARG A 74 -28.99 -6.71 -35.64
C ARG A 74 -28.96 -5.57 -34.63
N ILE A 75 -29.90 -4.64 -34.73
CA ILE A 75 -30.02 -3.50 -33.80
C ILE A 75 -30.39 -4.00 -32.40
N ARG A 76 -31.34 -4.93 -32.31
CA ARG A 76 -31.73 -5.53 -31.03
C ARG A 76 -30.53 -6.20 -30.34
N ASN A 77 -29.77 -7.02 -31.07
CA ASN A 77 -28.60 -7.69 -30.51
C ASN A 77 -27.52 -6.69 -30.04
N ALA A 78 -27.30 -5.60 -30.79
CA ALA A 78 -26.32 -4.60 -30.41
C ALA A 78 -26.73 -3.81 -29.14
N ILE A 79 -28.03 -3.59 -28.94
CA ILE A 79 -28.55 -2.98 -27.71
C ILE A 79 -28.39 -3.97 -26.55
N GLU A 80 -28.75 -5.23 -26.74
CA GLU A 80 -28.63 -6.25 -25.70
C GLU A 80 -27.17 -6.45 -25.28
N GLU A 81 -26.25 -6.61 -26.23
CA GLU A 81 -24.82 -6.77 -25.92
C GLU A 81 -24.26 -5.58 -25.12
N ARG A 82 -24.71 -4.36 -25.40
CA ARG A 82 -24.31 -3.19 -24.62
C ARG A 82 -24.89 -3.22 -23.21
N ARG A 83 -26.16 -3.64 -23.06
CA ARG A 83 -26.81 -3.75 -21.75
C ARG A 83 -26.15 -4.82 -20.90
N ASP A 84 -25.86 -5.97 -21.50
CA ASP A 84 -25.16 -7.08 -20.84
C ASP A 84 -23.77 -6.65 -20.39
N ARG A 85 -22.98 -6.01 -21.26
CA ARG A 85 -21.66 -5.49 -20.87
C ARG A 85 -21.73 -4.48 -19.73
N ILE A 86 -22.71 -3.57 -19.76
CA ILE A 86 -22.88 -2.59 -18.67
C ILE A 86 -23.27 -3.29 -17.36
N ALA A 87 -24.12 -4.32 -17.42
CA ALA A 87 -24.50 -5.10 -16.26
C ALA A 87 -23.29 -5.85 -15.70
N ASP A 88 -22.53 -6.55 -16.57
CA ASP A 88 -21.31 -7.27 -16.20
C ASP A 88 -20.27 -6.32 -15.58
N ASP A 89 -20.05 -5.13 -16.18
CA ASP A 89 -19.12 -4.13 -15.68
C ASP A 89 -19.57 -3.58 -14.31
N LEU A 90 -20.88 -3.40 -14.11
CA LEU A 90 -21.44 -2.92 -12.85
C LEU A 90 -21.32 -3.97 -11.74
N ASP A 91 -21.61 -5.23 -12.05
CA ASP A 91 -21.48 -6.35 -11.13
C ASP A 91 -19.99 -6.57 -10.76
N ALA A 92 -19.09 -6.53 -11.75
CA ALA A 92 -17.65 -6.59 -11.50
C ALA A 92 -17.15 -5.43 -10.64
N ALA A 93 -17.65 -4.21 -10.87
CA ALA A 93 -17.32 -3.05 -10.05
C ALA A 93 -17.86 -3.18 -8.61
N ALA A 94 -19.07 -3.70 -8.43
CA ALA A 94 -19.66 -3.98 -7.12
C ALA A 94 -18.83 -5.03 -6.35
N ASP A 95 -18.46 -6.12 -7.00
CA ASP A 95 -17.61 -7.18 -6.43
C ASP A 95 -16.23 -6.65 -6.03
N LEU A 96 -15.59 -5.85 -6.89
CA LEU A 96 -14.30 -5.23 -6.59
C LEU A 96 -14.40 -4.25 -5.43
N LYS A 97 -15.49 -3.47 -5.37
CA LYS A 97 -15.75 -2.57 -4.25
C LYS A 97 -15.94 -3.34 -2.95
N GLN A 98 -16.74 -4.42 -2.96
CA GLN A 98 -16.94 -5.24 -1.78
C GLN A 98 -15.62 -5.86 -1.30
N LYS A 99 -14.80 -6.43 -2.21
CA LYS A 99 -13.48 -6.95 -1.87
C LYS A 99 -12.54 -5.89 -1.29
N ALA A 100 -12.60 -4.66 -1.80
CA ALA A 100 -11.80 -3.56 -1.28
C ALA A 100 -12.26 -3.13 0.13
N ASP A 101 -13.57 -3.06 0.35
CA ASP A 101 -14.16 -2.72 1.64
C ASP A 101 -13.83 -3.82 2.68
N ASP A 102 -13.96 -5.10 2.32
CA ASP A 102 -13.60 -6.25 3.16
C ASP A 102 -12.10 -6.27 3.50
N SER A 103 -11.24 -6.03 2.50
CA SER A 103 -9.79 -5.95 2.70
C SER A 103 -9.40 -4.78 3.60
N SER A 104 -10.11 -3.65 3.49
CA SER A 104 -9.88 -2.48 4.33
C SER A 104 -10.29 -2.76 5.79
N ALA A 105 -11.40 -3.45 5.98
CA ALA A 105 -11.87 -3.87 7.30
C ALA A 105 -10.90 -4.86 7.98
N GLU A 106 -10.43 -5.87 7.26
CA GLU A 106 -9.41 -6.81 7.77
C GLU A 106 -8.09 -6.10 8.07
N TYR A 107 -7.66 -5.17 7.21
CA TYR A 107 -6.44 -4.39 7.45
C TYR A 107 -6.52 -3.58 8.74
N GLU A 108 -7.64 -2.85 8.96
CA GLU A 108 -7.83 -2.07 10.17
C GLU A 108 -7.92 -2.97 11.42
N ARG A 109 -8.58 -4.13 11.30
CA ARG A 109 -8.64 -5.14 12.36
C ARG A 109 -7.25 -5.65 12.73
N LEU A 110 -6.45 -6.03 11.73
CA LEU A 110 -5.07 -6.50 11.93
C LEU A 110 -4.19 -5.42 12.55
N LEU A 111 -4.36 -4.16 12.14
CA LEU A 111 -3.62 -3.03 12.69
C LEU A 111 -3.98 -2.78 14.17
N SER A 112 -5.25 -2.82 14.50
CA SER A 112 -5.75 -2.71 15.88
C SER A 112 -5.21 -3.86 16.75
N ASP A 113 -5.33 -5.11 16.28
CA ASP A 113 -4.82 -6.30 16.97
C ASP A 113 -3.30 -6.23 17.18
N ALA A 114 -2.55 -5.79 16.17
CA ALA A 114 -1.10 -5.65 16.28
C ALA A 114 -0.70 -4.58 17.32
N ARG A 115 -1.39 -3.43 17.33
CA ARG A 115 -1.19 -2.39 18.35
C ARG A 115 -1.51 -2.92 19.75
N ALA A 116 -2.64 -3.60 19.92
CA ALA A 116 -3.04 -4.18 21.20
C ALA A 116 -2.01 -5.22 21.70
N LYS A 117 -1.55 -6.11 20.82
CA LYS A 117 -0.51 -7.10 21.14
C LYS A 117 0.82 -6.44 21.50
N ALA A 118 1.24 -5.42 20.77
CA ALA A 118 2.47 -4.68 21.07
C ALA A 118 2.40 -4.00 22.45
N HIS A 119 1.27 -3.37 22.78
CA HIS A 119 1.05 -2.78 24.10
C HIS A 119 1.04 -3.83 25.21
N ALA A 120 0.34 -4.94 25.02
CA ALA A 120 0.31 -6.03 25.99
C ALA A 120 1.70 -6.63 26.22
N LEU A 121 2.48 -6.83 25.15
CA LEU A 121 3.86 -7.34 25.24
C LEU A 121 4.78 -6.34 25.95
N ALA A 122 4.67 -5.05 25.65
CA ALA A 122 5.48 -4.02 26.31
C ALA A 122 5.18 -3.94 27.82
N LEU A 123 3.90 -4.01 28.21
CA LEU A 123 3.50 -4.03 29.61
C LEU A 123 3.95 -5.31 30.32
N GLY A 124 3.77 -6.47 29.68
CA GLY A 124 4.21 -7.76 30.22
C GLY A 124 5.73 -7.82 30.42
N ASN A 125 6.50 -7.42 29.41
CA ASN A 125 7.96 -7.38 29.50
C ASN A 125 8.43 -6.42 30.59
N ARG A 126 7.80 -5.24 30.74
CA ARG A 126 8.14 -4.30 31.81
C ARG A 126 7.89 -4.91 33.18
N ALA A 127 6.75 -5.57 33.38
CA ALA A 127 6.43 -6.23 34.64
C ALA A 127 7.41 -7.38 34.96
N GLU A 128 7.80 -8.17 33.97
CA GLU A 128 8.80 -9.24 34.13
C GLU A 128 10.19 -8.68 34.47
N VAL A 129 10.62 -7.61 33.78
CA VAL A 129 11.89 -6.93 34.07
C VAL A 129 11.89 -6.33 35.47
N ASP A 130 10.82 -5.62 35.86
CA ASP A 130 10.72 -5.02 37.19
C ASP A 130 10.78 -6.09 38.29
N LYS A 131 10.14 -7.25 38.06
CA LYS A 131 10.19 -8.40 38.97
C LYS A 131 11.60 -9.03 39.03
N ALA A 132 12.26 -9.20 37.90
CA ALA A 132 13.62 -9.73 37.83
C ALA A 132 14.61 -8.79 38.54
N MET A 133 14.50 -7.47 38.30
CA MET A 133 15.33 -6.47 38.96
C MET A 133 15.11 -6.46 40.48
N ALA A 134 13.86 -6.56 40.94
CA ALA A 134 13.57 -6.65 42.38
C ALA A 134 14.17 -7.91 43.01
N ALA A 135 14.09 -9.05 42.33
CA ALA A 135 14.68 -10.30 42.80
C ALA A 135 16.22 -10.23 42.84
N GLU A 136 16.85 -9.67 41.81
CA GLU A 136 18.31 -9.52 41.74
C GLU A 136 18.81 -8.51 42.78
N ALA A 137 18.11 -7.39 42.98
CA ALA A 137 18.41 -6.43 44.03
C ALA A 137 18.35 -7.08 45.42
N ALA A 138 17.30 -7.87 45.70
CA ALA A 138 17.19 -8.59 46.97
C ALA A 138 18.33 -9.60 47.18
N GLN A 139 18.78 -10.29 46.12
CA GLN A 139 19.94 -11.19 46.21
C GLN A 139 21.23 -10.41 46.45
N ALA A 140 21.44 -9.30 45.75
CA ALA A 140 22.60 -8.44 45.94
C ALA A 140 22.66 -7.90 47.37
N ASP A 141 21.54 -7.46 47.94
CA ASP A 141 21.46 -6.98 49.32
C ASP A 141 21.84 -8.08 50.32
N LEU A 142 21.39 -9.32 50.10
CA LEU A 142 21.78 -10.47 50.93
C LEU A 142 23.28 -10.78 50.82
N GLU A 143 23.88 -10.68 49.63
CA GLU A 143 25.32 -10.86 49.46
C GLU A 143 26.12 -9.74 50.12
N ILE A 144 25.67 -8.49 50.01
CA ILE A 144 26.30 -7.34 50.67
C ILE A 144 26.27 -7.52 52.18
N ALA A 145 25.12 -7.90 52.75
CA ALA A 145 24.98 -8.17 54.18
C ALA A 145 25.95 -9.27 54.65
N LYS A 146 26.04 -10.38 53.92
CA LYS A 146 27.01 -11.45 54.23
C LYS A 146 28.46 -10.98 54.18
N ARG A 147 28.81 -10.12 53.21
CA ARG A 147 30.17 -9.56 53.10
C ARG A 147 30.45 -8.57 54.22
N GLN A 148 29.45 -7.79 54.65
CA GLN A 148 29.55 -6.90 55.80
C GLN A 148 29.81 -7.69 57.08
N ASP A 149 29.02 -8.73 57.39
CA ASP A 149 29.21 -9.59 58.56
C ASP A 149 30.61 -10.25 58.57
N ALA A 150 31.06 -10.75 57.41
CA ALA A 150 32.38 -11.35 57.28
C ALA A 150 33.51 -10.32 57.48
N ALA A 151 33.33 -9.09 56.99
CA ALA A 151 34.29 -8.00 57.20
C ALA A 151 34.32 -7.56 58.67
N GLU A 152 33.17 -7.43 59.33
CA GLU A 152 33.06 -7.11 60.75
C GLU A 152 33.76 -8.15 61.62
N THR A 153 33.55 -9.44 61.33
CA THR A 153 34.24 -10.54 62.01
C THR A 153 35.75 -10.45 61.83
N ARG A 154 36.24 -10.21 60.60
CA ARG A 154 37.68 -10.04 60.34
C ARG A 154 38.26 -8.84 61.07
N ILE A 155 37.54 -7.73 61.13
CA ILE A 155 37.96 -6.52 61.86
C ILE A 155 38.05 -6.81 63.36
N ALA A 156 37.07 -7.52 63.93
CA ALA A 156 37.09 -7.92 65.34
C ALA A 156 38.28 -8.84 65.66
N ASP A 157 38.56 -9.82 64.79
CA ASP A 157 39.72 -10.70 64.93
C ASP A 157 41.04 -9.94 64.84
N MET A 158 41.18 -9.05 63.85
CA MET A 158 42.37 -8.20 63.70
C MET A 158 42.57 -7.29 64.91
N ARG A 159 41.49 -6.71 65.45
CA ARG A 159 41.53 -5.90 66.66
C ARG A 159 42.01 -6.71 67.87
N THR A 160 41.48 -7.91 68.04
CA THR A 160 41.87 -8.80 69.14
C THR A 160 43.34 -9.19 69.03
N LYS A 161 43.80 -9.57 67.84
CA LYS A 161 45.22 -9.88 67.57
C LYS A 161 46.14 -8.67 67.79
N ALA A 162 45.73 -7.49 67.35
CA ALA A 162 46.50 -6.26 67.55
C ALA A 162 46.65 -5.93 69.04
N LEU A 163 45.57 -6.06 69.82
CA LEU A 163 45.63 -5.86 71.28
C LEU A 163 46.55 -6.88 71.97
N ALA A 164 46.50 -8.15 71.59
CA ALA A 164 47.40 -9.19 72.11
C ALA A 164 48.88 -8.94 71.74
N ASN A 165 49.14 -8.46 70.52
CA ASN A 165 50.49 -8.09 70.09
C ASN A 165 51.02 -6.90 70.89
N VAL A 166 50.19 -5.90 71.19
CA VAL A 166 50.58 -4.74 72.03
C VAL A 166 50.94 -5.20 73.44
N GLU A 167 50.17 -6.12 74.03
CA GLU A 167 50.49 -6.71 75.34
C GLU A 167 51.84 -7.45 75.32
N THR A 168 52.08 -8.23 74.28
CA THR A 168 53.36 -8.95 74.11
C THR A 168 54.53 -7.98 73.98
N ILE A 169 54.40 -6.95 73.13
CA ILE A 169 55.44 -5.91 72.95
C ILE A 169 55.67 -5.15 74.27
N ALA A 170 54.62 -4.88 75.05
CA ALA A 170 54.75 -4.21 76.34
C ALA A 170 55.52 -5.09 77.34
N VAL A 171 55.20 -6.37 77.45
CA VAL A 171 55.93 -7.33 78.30
C VAL A 171 57.40 -7.43 77.88
N ASP A 172 57.67 -7.55 76.57
CA ASP A 172 59.03 -7.63 76.04
C ASP A 172 59.83 -6.34 76.30
N ALA A 173 59.20 -5.17 76.11
CA ALA A 173 59.81 -3.88 76.40
C ALA A 173 60.11 -3.71 77.91
N THR A 174 59.17 -4.06 78.78
CA THR A 174 59.36 -4.03 80.23
C THR A 174 60.47 -4.98 80.67
N ARG A 175 60.51 -6.21 80.13
CA ARG A 175 61.60 -7.17 80.37
C ARG A 175 62.95 -6.59 79.98
N ALA A 176 63.06 -6.03 78.78
CA ALA A 176 64.30 -5.43 78.28
C ALA A 176 64.78 -4.28 79.18
N ILE A 177 63.87 -3.41 79.63
CA ILE A 177 64.18 -2.30 80.54
C ILE A 177 64.66 -2.82 81.90
N ILE A 178 64.00 -3.84 82.48
CA ILE A 178 64.39 -4.41 83.79
C ILE A 178 65.79 -5.03 83.70
N VAL A 179 66.05 -5.87 82.70
CA VAL A 179 67.38 -6.48 82.50
C VAL A 179 68.47 -5.41 82.40
N GLN A 180 68.19 -4.31 81.70
CA GLN A 180 69.13 -3.19 81.55
C GLN A 180 69.37 -2.42 82.87
N LEU A 181 68.38 -2.37 83.77
CA LEU A 181 68.44 -1.63 85.03
C LEU A 181 68.97 -2.45 86.23
N THR A 182 68.58 -3.72 86.35
CA THR A 182 68.89 -4.56 87.53
C THR A 182 69.89 -5.67 87.24
N GLY A 183 70.23 -5.93 85.97
CA GLY A 183 71.21 -6.95 85.56
C GLY A 183 70.81 -8.39 85.90
N THR A 184 69.56 -8.63 86.27
CA THR A 184 69.02 -9.92 86.71
C THR A 184 67.76 -10.25 85.91
N GLU A 185 67.66 -11.47 85.37
CA GLU A 185 66.42 -11.96 84.75
C GLU A 185 65.40 -12.32 85.84
N LEU A 186 64.22 -11.71 85.76
CA LEU A 186 63.05 -12.08 86.56
C LEU A 186 62.20 -13.10 85.80
N ASP A 187 61.45 -13.92 86.55
CA ASP A 187 60.56 -14.94 86.00
C ASP A 187 59.43 -14.31 85.17
N ASP A 188 59.20 -14.86 83.97
CA ASP A 188 58.28 -14.36 82.95
C ASP A 188 56.86 -14.15 83.47
N LYS A 189 56.39 -15.04 84.37
CA LYS A 189 55.06 -14.94 84.97
C LYS A 189 54.89 -13.70 85.85
N SER A 190 55.95 -13.26 86.53
CA SER A 190 55.90 -12.10 87.43
C SER A 190 55.83 -10.77 86.68
N ILE A 191 56.54 -10.67 85.54
CA ILE A 191 56.50 -9.50 84.66
C ILE A 191 55.13 -9.43 83.98
N GLN A 192 54.61 -10.56 83.50
CA GLN A 192 53.31 -10.62 82.85
C GLN A 192 52.17 -10.24 83.80
N SER A 193 52.19 -10.73 85.06
CA SER A 193 51.19 -10.33 86.06
C SER A 193 51.25 -8.84 86.41
N ALA A 194 52.45 -8.26 86.50
CA ALA A 194 52.63 -6.84 86.81
C ALA A 194 52.16 -5.91 85.67
N VAL A 195 52.39 -6.30 84.41
CA VAL A 195 51.89 -5.57 83.23
C VAL A 195 50.35 -5.66 83.14
N SER A 196 49.76 -6.81 83.50
CA SER A 196 48.31 -6.96 83.51
C SER A 196 47.61 -6.23 84.66
N ASP A 197 48.23 -6.13 85.84
CA ASP A 197 47.70 -5.40 87.01
C ASP A 197 47.81 -3.87 86.86
N GLY A 198 48.74 -3.39 86.02
CA GLY A 198 48.95 -1.96 85.75
C GLY A 198 47.96 -1.34 84.74
N ARG A 199 47.00 -2.13 84.25
CA ARG A 199 45.99 -1.76 83.24
C ARG A 199 44.65 -1.44 83.88
#